data_AF-A0A085FGJ2-F1
#
_entry.id   AF-A0A085FGJ2-F1
#
_cell.length_a   1.000
_cell.length_b   1.000
_cell.length_c   1.000
_cell.angle_alpha   90.00
_cell.angle_beta   90.00
_cell.angle_gamma   90.00
#
_symmetry.space_group_name_H-M   'P 1'
#
loop_
_entity.id
_entity.type
_entity.pdbx_description
1 polymer ?
#
loop_
_entity_poly.entity_id
_entity_poly.type
_entity_poly.pdbx_seq_one_letter_code
_entity_poly.pdbx_strand_id
1 'polypeptide(L)'
;MRLPLTLLLLAIPQMAFAQSCGVDMPAVEKRIAEMEDFYGDVLSDISCDAPTVPAHILMCDSTGDADSDLWRMGRLDDMASVYAYENATGTETNHANPPRYGTFIADRDACTDEACLCDLLIEHTNDSLGGGSPYAEQ
;
A
#
# COMPACT_ATOMS: atom_id res chain seq x y z
N MET A 1 -16.68 -16.39 60.00
CA MET A 1 -15.53 -16.10 59.12
C MET A 1 -16.02 -16.24 57.68
N ARG A 2 -16.05 -15.15 56.90
CA ARG A 2 -16.49 -15.15 55.50
C ARG A 2 -15.27 -14.80 54.64
N LEU A 3 -14.81 -15.73 53.81
CA LEU A 3 -13.78 -15.48 52.80
C LEU A 3 -14.42 -14.76 51.61
N PRO A 4 -13.84 -13.65 51.09
CA PRO A 4 -14.22 -13.13 49.79
C PRO A 4 -13.54 -13.97 48.69
N LEU A 5 -14.33 -14.52 47.79
CA LEU A 5 -13.86 -15.21 46.59
C LEU A 5 -13.49 -14.14 45.56
N THR A 6 -12.20 -13.89 45.40
CA THR A 6 -11.66 -12.96 44.40
C THR A 6 -11.86 -13.55 43.01
N LEU A 7 -12.72 -12.91 42.21
CA LEU A 7 -12.94 -13.26 40.80
C LEU A 7 -11.70 -12.81 40.00
N LEU A 8 -10.88 -13.76 39.55
CA LEU A 8 -9.74 -13.49 38.67
C LEU A 8 -10.27 -13.31 37.25
N LEU A 9 -10.36 -12.07 36.78
CA LEU A 9 -10.65 -11.75 35.37
C LEU A 9 -9.44 -12.15 34.52
N LEU A 10 -9.56 -13.28 33.83
CA LEU A 10 -8.65 -13.67 32.74
C LEU A 10 -8.83 -12.67 31.59
N ALA A 11 -7.83 -11.83 31.37
CA ALA A 11 -7.74 -10.98 30.19
C ALA A 11 -7.56 -11.89 28.96
N ILE A 12 -8.59 -11.93 28.10
CA ILE A 12 -8.51 -12.61 26.81
C ILE A 12 -7.66 -11.72 25.90
N PRO A 13 -6.53 -12.18 25.35
CA PRO A 13 -5.79 -11.42 24.36
C PRO A 13 -6.69 -11.28 23.13
N GLN A 14 -7.08 -10.04 22.80
CA GLN A 14 -7.74 -9.76 21.54
C GLN A 14 -6.70 -10.00 20.44
N MET A 15 -6.85 -11.09 19.68
CA MET A 15 -6.15 -11.23 18.42
C MET A 15 -6.65 -10.12 17.51
N ALA A 16 -5.82 -9.11 17.27
CA ALA A 16 -6.04 -8.15 16.20
C ALA A 16 -5.96 -8.93 14.89
N PHE A 17 -7.11 -9.12 14.24
CA PHE A 17 -7.11 -9.58 12.85
C PHE A 17 -6.47 -8.47 12.02
N ALA A 18 -5.51 -8.82 11.15
CA ALA A 18 -5.08 -7.92 10.09
C ALA A 18 -6.32 -7.51 9.30
N GLN A 19 -6.66 -6.22 9.35
CA GLN A 19 -7.77 -5.68 8.58
C GLN A 19 -7.23 -5.42 7.18
N SER A 20 -7.57 -6.31 6.24
CA SER A 20 -7.32 -6.04 4.83
C SER A 20 -7.98 -4.71 4.42
N CYS A 21 -7.41 -4.04 3.42
CA CYS A 21 -7.87 -2.72 2.95
C CYS A 21 -9.34 -2.68 2.50
N GLY A 22 -10.03 -3.82 2.40
CA GLY A 22 -11.43 -3.90 1.99
C GLY A 22 -11.65 -3.51 0.51
N VAL A 23 -10.60 -3.60 -0.31
CA VAL A 23 -10.60 -3.21 -1.72
C VAL A 23 -10.92 -4.39 -2.64
N ASP A 24 -11.46 -4.11 -3.83
CA ASP A 24 -11.63 -5.10 -4.90
C ASP A 24 -10.26 -5.42 -5.54
N MET A 25 -9.50 -6.33 -4.92
CA MET A 25 -8.20 -6.74 -5.44
C MET A 25 -8.24 -7.25 -6.89
N PRO A 26 -9.25 -8.01 -7.35
CA PRO A 26 -9.42 -8.29 -8.77
C PRO A 26 -9.45 -7.05 -9.68
N ALA A 27 -10.07 -5.95 -9.26
CA ALA A 27 -10.05 -4.68 -10.00
C ALA A 27 -8.66 -4.02 -9.99
N VAL A 28 -7.97 -4.06 -8.84
CA VAL A 28 -6.57 -3.60 -8.70
C VAL A 28 -5.65 -4.39 -9.65
N GLU A 29 -5.73 -5.72 -9.64
CA GLU A 29 -4.93 -6.60 -10.48
C GLU A 29 -5.20 -6.39 -11.97
N LYS A 30 -6.48 -6.23 -12.34
CA LYS A 30 -6.85 -5.89 -13.71
C LYS A 30 -6.20 -4.57 -14.12
N ARG A 31 -6.22 -3.56 -13.24
CA ARG A 31 -5.62 -2.26 -13.53
C ARG A 31 -4.09 -2.35 -13.64
N ILE A 32 -3.44 -3.13 -12.79
CA ILE A 32 -2.01 -3.41 -12.88
C ILE A 32 -1.69 -4.01 -14.25
N ALA A 33 -2.40 -5.05 -14.66
CA ALA A 33 -2.18 -5.71 -15.96
C ALA A 33 -2.36 -4.75 -17.15
N GLU A 34 -3.33 -3.83 -17.10
CA GLU A 34 -3.50 -2.79 -18.12
C GLU A 34 -2.33 -1.80 -18.19
N MET A 35 -1.69 -1.51 -17.05
CA MET A 35 -0.59 -0.54 -16.97
C MET A 35 0.77 -1.17 -17.26
N GLU A 36 0.95 -2.46 -17.00
CA GLU A 36 2.21 -3.18 -17.20
C GLU A 36 2.68 -3.18 -18.67
N ASP A 37 1.76 -3.02 -19.64
CA ASP A 37 2.08 -2.88 -21.06
C ASP A 37 3.01 -1.69 -21.36
N PHE A 38 2.95 -0.63 -20.54
CA PHE A 38 3.72 0.61 -20.74
C PHE A 38 4.63 0.96 -19.54
N TYR A 39 4.26 0.55 -18.33
CA TYR A 39 4.91 0.92 -17.08
C TYR A 39 5.44 -0.29 -16.29
N GLY A 40 5.47 -1.47 -16.92
CA GLY A 40 5.89 -2.72 -16.29
C GLY A 40 7.33 -2.72 -15.77
N ASP A 41 8.20 -1.86 -16.29
CA ASP A 41 9.60 -1.70 -15.91
C ASP A 41 9.83 -0.62 -14.84
N VAL A 42 8.78 0.07 -14.37
CA VAL A 42 8.88 0.99 -13.22
C VAL A 42 9.33 0.21 -11.99
N LEU A 43 10.42 0.65 -11.34
CA LEU A 43 10.92 0.01 -10.13
C LEU A 43 10.40 0.72 -8.88
N SER A 44 9.97 -0.05 -7.88
CA SER A 44 9.62 0.49 -6.56
C SER A 44 10.84 1.10 -5.86
N ASP A 45 10.63 2.15 -5.07
CA ASP A 45 11.67 2.72 -4.20
C ASP A 45 11.86 1.91 -2.90
N ILE A 46 10.96 0.97 -2.63
CA ILE A 46 11.00 0.07 -1.47
C ILE A 46 11.81 -1.19 -1.80
N SER A 47 12.77 -1.52 -0.93
CA SER A 47 13.44 -2.82 -0.93
C SER A 47 12.95 -3.66 0.24
N CYS A 48 12.54 -4.90 -0.06
CA CYS A 48 12.15 -5.88 0.96
C CYS A 48 13.32 -6.70 1.51
N ASP A 49 14.56 -6.36 1.14
CA ASP A 49 15.75 -6.88 1.81
C ASP A 49 15.96 -6.18 3.16
N ALA A 50 15.55 -6.84 4.24
CA ALA A 50 15.66 -6.40 5.62
C ALA A 50 15.11 -4.96 5.88
N PRO A 51 13.82 -4.69 5.59
CA PRO A 51 13.23 -3.37 5.79
C PRO A 51 13.24 -2.98 7.27
N THR A 52 13.48 -1.70 7.55
CA THR A 52 13.51 -1.14 8.92
C THR A 52 12.47 -0.04 9.15
N VAL A 53 11.94 0.53 8.07
CA VAL A 53 10.83 1.48 8.12
C VAL A 53 9.54 0.70 8.36
N PRO A 54 8.70 1.05 9.36
CA PRO A 54 7.46 0.30 9.66
C PRO A 54 6.55 0.11 8.45
N ALA A 55 6.34 1.16 7.65
CA ALA A 55 5.58 1.09 6.41
C ALA A 55 6.15 0.05 5.43
N HIS A 56 7.48 0.04 5.24
CA HIS A 56 8.12 -0.92 4.34
C HIS A 56 8.01 -2.33 4.90
N ILE A 57 8.15 -2.51 6.22
CA ILE A 57 7.90 -3.80 6.87
C ILE A 57 6.48 -4.26 6.58
N LEU A 58 5.46 -3.41 6.72
CA LEU A 58 4.08 -3.80 6.42
C LEU A 58 3.88 -4.16 4.94
N MET A 59 4.46 -3.39 4.02
CA MET A 59 4.41 -3.66 2.58
C MET A 59 5.29 -4.86 2.14
N CYS A 60 6.24 -5.29 2.97
CA CYS A 60 7.22 -6.34 2.65
C CYS A 60 7.01 -7.65 3.43
N ASP A 61 6.51 -7.64 4.67
CA ASP A 61 6.03 -8.85 5.38
C ASP A 61 4.96 -9.54 4.55
N SER A 62 4.26 -8.74 3.76
CA SER A 62 3.25 -9.14 2.83
C SER A 62 3.84 -9.73 1.53
N THR A 63 5.16 -9.65 1.27
CA THR A 63 5.82 -10.21 0.06
C THR A 63 6.24 -11.67 0.17
N GLY A 64 6.14 -12.28 1.36
CA GLY A 64 6.30 -13.73 1.54
C GLY A 64 5.27 -14.55 0.75
N ASP A 65 4.15 -13.92 0.42
CA ASP A 65 3.15 -14.32 -0.55
C ASP A 65 3.11 -13.20 -1.61
N ALA A 66 3.48 -13.44 -2.87
CA ALA A 66 3.61 -12.38 -3.90
C ALA A 66 2.31 -11.60 -4.24
N ASP A 67 1.25 -11.78 -3.46
CA ASP A 67 -0.14 -11.41 -3.70
C ASP A 67 -0.76 -10.59 -2.55
N SER A 68 0.04 -10.00 -1.67
CA SER A 68 -0.54 -9.15 -0.62
C SER A 68 -1.07 -7.82 -1.14
N ASP A 69 -2.26 -7.46 -0.64
CA ASP A 69 -2.99 -6.27 -1.02
C ASP A 69 -2.09 -5.02 -1.00
N LEU A 70 -1.39 -4.73 0.11
CA LEU A 70 -0.53 -3.54 0.23
C LEU A 70 0.61 -3.49 -0.80
N TRP A 71 1.26 -4.62 -1.09
CA TRP A 71 2.34 -4.66 -2.08
C TRP A 71 1.80 -4.42 -3.49
N ARG A 72 0.66 -5.04 -3.83
CA ARG A 72 0.00 -4.87 -5.13
C ARG A 72 -0.56 -3.44 -5.28
N MET A 73 -1.12 -2.87 -4.23
CA MET A 73 -1.54 -1.47 -4.19
C MET A 73 -0.35 -0.52 -4.39
N GLY A 74 0.77 -0.74 -3.71
CA GLY A 74 2.01 0.03 -3.92
C GLY A 74 2.56 -0.10 -5.34
N ARG A 75 2.48 -1.29 -5.93
CA ARG A 75 2.86 -1.51 -7.33
C ARG A 75 2.01 -0.70 -8.30
N LEU A 76 0.69 -0.67 -8.09
CA LEU A 76 -0.20 0.14 -8.90
C LEU A 76 0.11 1.64 -8.74
N ASP A 77 0.34 2.08 -7.51
CA ASP A 77 0.71 3.46 -7.18
C ASP A 77 1.98 3.92 -7.89
N ASP A 78 3.04 3.08 -7.85
CA ASP A 78 4.30 3.33 -8.54
C ASP A 78 4.09 3.64 -10.03
N MET A 79 3.32 2.78 -10.72
CA MET A 79 3.03 2.97 -12.15
C MET A 79 2.11 4.17 -12.40
N ALA A 80 1.09 4.36 -11.56
CA ALA A 80 0.14 5.48 -11.68
C ALA A 80 0.84 6.83 -11.52
N SER A 81 1.73 6.95 -10.54
CA SER A 81 2.51 8.16 -10.29
C SER A 81 3.41 8.52 -11.48
N VAL A 82 4.05 7.52 -12.10
CA VAL A 82 4.87 7.73 -13.30
C VAL A 82 4.00 8.15 -14.48
N TYR A 83 2.89 7.44 -14.74
CA TYR A 83 1.91 7.81 -15.74
C TYR A 83 1.44 9.28 -15.59
N ALA A 84 1.11 9.70 -14.36
CA ALA A 84 0.66 11.06 -14.08
C ALA A 84 1.74 12.09 -14.43
N TYR A 85 2.99 11.84 -14.01
CA TYR A 85 4.12 12.72 -14.29
C TYR A 85 4.39 12.85 -15.79
N GLU A 86 4.43 11.73 -16.51
CA GLU A 86 4.74 11.73 -17.95
C GLU A 86 3.66 12.40 -18.78
N ASN A 87 2.38 12.21 -18.44
CA ASN A 87 1.29 12.92 -19.10
C ASN A 87 1.29 14.42 -18.80
N ALA A 88 1.62 14.81 -17.57
CA ALA A 88 1.68 16.22 -17.20
C ALA A 88 2.86 16.95 -17.87
N THR A 89 3.98 16.26 -18.10
CA THR A 89 5.21 16.86 -18.62
C THR A 89 5.46 16.60 -20.11
N GLY A 90 4.79 15.61 -20.69
CA GLY A 90 5.02 15.13 -22.05
C GLY A 90 6.40 14.50 -22.25
N THR A 91 7.05 14.04 -21.17
CA THR A 91 8.41 13.50 -21.19
C THR A 91 8.44 12.15 -20.52
N GLU A 92 8.97 11.14 -21.23
CA GLU A 92 9.24 9.81 -20.67
C GLU A 92 10.35 9.87 -19.63
N THR A 93 10.14 9.19 -18.51
CA THR A 93 11.06 9.16 -17.37
C THR A 93 11.98 7.94 -17.43
N ASN A 94 13.03 7.95 -16.62
CA ASN A 94 13.79 6.73 -16.38
C ASN A 94 13.00 5.85 -15.40
N HIS A 95 12.31 4.82 -15.88
CA HIS A 95 11.51 3.91 -15.06
C HIS A 95 12.31 3.14 -14.00
N ALA A 96 13.64 3.01 -14.15
CA ALA A 96 14.49 2.44 -13.12
C ALA A 96 14.76 3.39 -11.94
N ASN A 97 14.47 4.69 -12.12
CA ASN A 97 14.64 5.73 -11.10
C ASN A 97 13.72 6.93 -11.42
N PRO A 98 12.39 6.75 -11.34
CA PRO A 98 11.45 7.78 -11.75
C PRO A 98 11.42 8.93 -10.73
N PRO A 99 10.97 10.13 -11.13
CA PRO A 99 10.69 11.22 -10.20
C PRO A 99 9.71 10.76 -9.11
N ARG A 100 10.01 11.11 -7.86
CA ARG A 100 9.18 10.77 -6.70
C ARG A 100 8.72 12.01 -5.97
N TYR A 101 7.47 11.99 -5.48
CA TYR A 101 6.92 13.06 -4.67
C TYR A 101 7.37 12.89 -3.22
N GLY A 102 8.32 13.74 -2.79
CA GLY A 102 8.92 13.63 -1.46
C GLY A 102 7.91 13.75 -0.30
N THR A 103 6.79 14.46 -0.51
CA THR A 103 5.69 14.53 0.47
C THR A 103 4.99 13.18 0.62
N PHE A 104 4.63 12.53 -0.49
CA PHE A 104 4.04 11.20 -0.46
C PHE A 104 4.96 10.17 0.20
N ILE A 105 6.26 10.16 -0.14
CA ILE A 105 7.23 9.27 0.52
C ILE A 105 7.26 9.51 2.03
N ALA A 106 7.31 10.78 2.47
CA ALA A 106 7.34 11.11 3.89
C ALA A 106 6.05 10.67 4.62
N ASP A 107 4.89 10.86 3.98
CA ASP A 107 3.59 10.48 4.55
C ASP A 107 3.45 8.94 4.61
N ARG A 108 3.87 8.22 3.56
CA ARG A 108 3.90 6.76 3.53
C ARG A 108 4.80 6.20 4.62
N ASP A 109 6.03 6.70 4.69
CA ASP A 109 7.03 6.20 5.64
C ASP A 109 6.67 6.54 7.10
N ALA A 110 5.75 7.49 7.32
CA ALA A 110 5.17 7.80 8.62
C ALA A 110 4.04 6.85 9.04
N CYS A 111 3.45 6.07 8.12
CA CYS A 111 2.43 5.08 8.45
C CYS A 111 3.01 3.95 9.30
N THR A 112 2.29 3.60 10.38
CA THR A 112 2.67 2.52 11.31
C THR A 112 1.69 1.35 11.31
N ASP A 113 0.62 1.43 10.52
CA ASP A 113 -0.40 0.39 10.39
C ASP A 113 -0.92 0.30 8.95
N GLU A 114 -1.62 -0.80 8.68
CA GLU A 114 -2.19 -1.12 7.36
C GLU A 114 -3.26 -0.11 6.94
N ALA A 115 -4.13 0.34 7.85
CA ALA A 115 -5.20 1.30 7.52
C ALA A 115 -4.64 2.62 6.97
N CYS A 116 -3.60 3.17 7.59
CA CYS A 116 -2.90 4.36 7.10
C CYS A 116 -2.34 4.15 5.68
N LEU A 117 -1.71 2.99 5.43
CA LEU A 117 -1.16 2.68 4.11
C LEU A 117 -2.26 2.50 3.06
N CYS A 118 -3.36 1.82 3.39
CA CYS A 118 -4.50 1.65 2.50
C CYS A 118 -5.05 3.02 2.06
N ASP A 119 -5.37 3.90 3.02
CA ASP A 119 -5.94 5.22 2.75
C ASP A 119 -5.00 6.05 1.86
N LEU A 120 -3.71 6.09 2.20
CA LEU A 120 -2.72 6.87 1.48
C LEU A 120 -2.49 6.35 0.05
N LEU A 121 -2.36 5.03 -0.12
CA LEU A 121 -2.16 4.42 -1.44
C LEU A 121 -3.40 4.63 -2.33
N ILE A 122 -4.60 4.47 -1.77
CA ILE A 122 -5.86 4.71 -2.49
C ILE A 122 -5.94 6.16 -2.96
N GLU A 123 -5.71 7.12 -2.06
CA GLU A 123 -5.78 8.56 -2.39
C GLU A 123 -4.78 8.92 -3.48
N HIS A 124 -3.50 8.59 -3.29
CA HIS A 124 -2.44 8.98 -4.21
C HIS A 124 -2.55 8.32 -5.59
N THR A 125 -2.96 7.04 -5.63
CA THR A 125 -3.22 6.35 -6.90
C THR A 125 -4.42 6.94 -7.62
N ASN A 126 -5.52 7.25 -6.91
CA ASN A 126 -6.69 7.87 -7.52
C ASN A 126 -6.37 9.24 -8.11
N ASP A 127 -5.62 10.07 -7.39
CA ASP A 127 -5.17 11.37 -7.87
C ASP A 127 -4.30 11.22 -9.13
N SER A 128 -3.37 10.25 -9.11
CA SER A 128 -2.48 9.96 -10.24
C SER A 128 -3.23 9.45 -11.48
N LEU A 129 -4.34 8.72 -11.30
CA LEU A 129 -5.20 8.24 -12.37
C LEU A 129 -6.27 9.27 -12.80
N GLY A 130 -6.20 10.51 -12.33
CA GLY A 130 -7.14 11.57 -12.70
C GLY A 130 -8.53 11.42 -12.06
N GLY A 131 -8.61 10.82 -10.88
CA GLY A 131 -9.83 10.63 -10.09
C GLY A 131 -10.61 9.35 -10.40
N GLY A 132 -10.15 8.52 -11.33
CA GLY A 132 -10.70 7.18 -11.54
C GLY A 132 -10.17 6.20 -10.50
N SER A 133 -11.05 5.55 -9.74
CA SER A 133 -10.64 4.61 -8.69
C SER A 133 -10.72 3.15 -9.15
N PRO A 134 -9.58 2.45 -9.23
CA PRO A 134 -9.55 0.99 -9.42
C PRO A 134 -9.84 0.22 -8.12
N TYR A 135 -10.11 0.92 -7.01
CA TYR A 135 -10.36 0.33 -5.69
C TYR A 135 -11.86 0.22 -5.32
N ALA A 136 -12.77 0.61 -6.22
CA ALA A 136 -14.21 0.60 -5.96
C ALA A 136 -14.79 -0.83 -5.96
N GLU A 137 -15.79 -1.15 -5.14
CA GLU A 137 -16.84 -0.27 -4.61
C GLU A 137 -16.82 -0.11 -3.06
N GLN A 138 -16.84 1.14 -2.58
CA GLN A 138 -17.38 1.46 -1.24
C GLN A 138 -18.89 1.71 -1.34
#